data_AF-A6USR8-F1
#
_entry.id   AF-A6USR8-F1
#
_cell.length_a   1.000
_cell.length_b   1.000
_cell.length_c   1.000
_cell.angle_alpha   90.00
_cell.angle_beta   90.00
_cell.angle_gamma   90.00
#
_symmetry.space_group_name_H-M   'P 1'
#
loop_
_entity.id
_entity.type
_entity.pdbx_description
1 polymer ?
#
loop_
_entity_poly.entity_id
_entity_poly.type
_entity_poly.pdbx_seq_one_letter_code
_entity_poly.pdbx_strand_id
1 'polypeptide(L)' 'MDVIQPTPCSYCPGKITAEEKKMLITALTEKIERIFKEIKSCEWSGDAPEASAMLEVKEEYENLLKRIEGW' A
#
# COMPACT_ATOMS: atom_id res chain seq x y z
N MET A 1 -2.18 36.67 33.10
CA MET A 1 -1.43 35.46 32.69
C MET A 1 -2.35 34.70 31.78
N ASP A 2 -2.32 35.04 30.49
CA ASP A 2 -3.18 34.41 29.49
C ASP A 2 -2.68 33.00 29.23
N VAL A 3 -3.52 32.03 29.55
CA VAL A 3 -3.28 30.61 29.28
C VAL A 3 -3.43 30.43 27.77
N ILE A 4 -2.31 30.42 27.06
CA ILE A 4 -2.26 30.09 25.64
C ILE A 4 -2.68 28.62 25.51
N GLN A 5 -3.95 28.39 25.15
CA GLN A 5 -4.42 27.06 24.78
C GLN A 5 -3.66 26.61 23.52
N PRO A 6 -3.08 25.41 23.49
CA PRO A 6 -2.41 24.92 22.30
C PRO A 6 -3.44 24.74 21.20
N THR A 7 -3.39 25.59 20.18
CA THR A 7 -4.16 25.43 18.95
C THR A 7 -3.84 24.04 18.36
N PRO A 8 -4.86 23.22 18.01
CA PRO A 8 -4.61 21.91 17.44
C PRO A 8 -3.86 22.10 16.12
N CYS A 9 -2.62 21.61 16.08
CA CYS A 9 -1.76 21.68 14.91
C CYS A 9 -2.49 21.00 13.74
N SER A 10 -3.03 21.81 12.82
CA SER A 10 -3.86 21.35 11.72
C SER A 10 -3.04 20.66 10.62
N TYR A 11 -1.71 20.75 10.71
CA TYR A 11 -0.77 20.13 9.81
C TYR A 11 0.49 19.76 10.60
N CYS A 12 0.46 18.61 11.27
CA CYS A 12 1.67 18.01 11.83
C CYS A 12 2.43 17.32 10.69
N PRO A 13 3.53 17.88 10.14
CA PRO A 13 4.34 17.19 9.16
C PRO A 13 4.92 15.93 9.82
N GLY A 14 4.36 14.77 9.48
CA GLY A 14 4.73 13.48 10.09
C GLY A 14 3.55 12.59 10.49
N LYS A 15 2.30 13.08 10.46
CA LYS A 15 1.11 12.23 10.61
C LYS A 15 0.41 12.06 9.27
N ILE A 16 0.41 10.85 8.73
CA ILE A 16 -0.46 10.47 7.61
C ILE A 16 -1.91 10.62 8.07
N THR A 17 -2.69 11.40 7.32
CA THR A 17 -4.14 11.56 7.56
C THR A 17 -4.88 10.26 7.22
N ALA A 18 -6.07 10.08 7.77
CA ALA A 18 -6.92 8.94 7.44
C ALA A 18 -7.25 8.86 5.93
N GLU A 19 -7.34 10.02 5.27
CA GLU A 19 -7.60 10.10 3.83
C GLU A 19 -6.38 9.67 3.01
N GLU A 20 -5.18 10.14 3.36
CA GLU A 20 -3.93 9.70 2.74
C GLU A 20 -3.69 8.20 2.96
N LYS A 21 -3.98 7.67 4.16
CA LYS A 21 -3.93 6.23 4.45
C LYS A 21 -4.87 5.45 3.53
N LYS A 22 -6.10 5.94 3.33
CA LYS A 22 -7.08 5.31 2.44
C LYS A 22 -6.60 5.32 0.99
N MET A 23 -6.04 6.44 0.51
CA MET A 23 -5.48 6.52 -0.84
C MET A 23 -4.33 5.52 -1.04
N LEU A 24 -3.44 5.38 -0.06
CA LEU A 24 -2.33 4.41 -0.09
C LEU A 24 -2.84 2.97 -0.13
N ILE A 25 -3.84 2.63 0.70
CA ILE A 25 -4.47 1.30 0.70
C ILE A 25 -5.10 0.98 -0.66
N THR A 26 -5.83 1.94 -1.25
CA THR A 26 -6.44 1.77 -2.57
C THR A 26 -5.37 1.55 -3.64
N ALA A 27 -4.34 2.39 -3.68
CA ALA A 27 -3.26 2.26 -4.67
C ALA A 27 -2.50 0.93 -4.56
N LEU A 28 -2.23 0.46 -3.33
CA LEU A 28 -1.60 -0.84 -3.10
C LEU A 28 -2.48 -1.99 -3.54
N THR A 29 -3.78 -1.94 -3.22
CA THR A 29 -4.75 -2.96 -3.64
C THR A 29 -4.81 -3.07 -5.16
N GLU A 30 -4.94 -1.94 -5.87
CA GLU A 30 -4.96 -1.91 -7.33
C GLU A 30 -3.67 -2.49 -7.95
N LYS A 31 -2.51 -2.21 -7.32
CA LYS A 31 -1.22 -2.75 -7.77
C LYS A 31 -1.15 -4.27 -7.58
N ILE A 32 -1.60 -4.79 -6.44
CA ILE A 32 -1.67 -6.23 -6.15
C ILE A 32 -2.58 -6.94 -7.16
N GLU A 33 -3.76 -6.36 -7.45
CA GLU A 33 -4.68 -6.93 -8.44
C GLU A 33 -4.09 -6.98 -9.84
N ARG A 34 -3.33 -5.95 -10.24
CA ARG A 34 -2.64 -5.95 -11.54
C ARG A 34 -1.57 -7.05 -11.61
N ILE A 35 -0.73 -7.16 -10.58
CA ILE A 35 0.31 -8.20 -10.52
C ILE A 35 -0.33 -9.60 -10.58
N PHE A 36 -1.44 -9.80 -9.87
CA PHE A 36 -2.16 -11.07 -9.91
C PHE A 36 -2.72 -11.41 -11.29
N LYS A 37 -3.19 -10.41 -12.05
CA LYS A 37 -3.61 -10.60 -13.45
C LYS A 37 -2.43 -10.93 -14.36
N GLU A 38 -1.28 -10.29 -14.17
CA GLU A 38 -0.05 -10.56 -14.93
C GLU A 38 0.46 -11.98 -14.65
N ILE A 39 0.51 -12.42 -13.39
CA ILE A 39 0.85 -13.81 -13.01
C ILE A 39 -0.04 -14.82 -13.74
N LYS A 40 -1.36 -14.62 -13.68
CA LYS A 40 -2.31 -15.52 -14.38
C LYS A 40 -2.08 -15.55 -15.88
N SER A 41 -1.65 -14.43 -16.46
CA SER A 41 -1.31 -14.36 -17.89
C SER A 41 -0.03 -15.13 -18.19
N CYS A 42 1.02 -14.99 -17.37
CA CYS A 42 2.29 -15.71 -17.50
C CYS A 42 2.12 -17.22 -17.30
N GLU A 43 1.30 -17.64 -16.33
CA GLU A 43 0.93 -19.05 -16.12
C GLU A 43 0.23 -19.64 -17.35
N TRP A 44 -0.63 -18.85 -18.00
CA TRP A 44 -1.34 -19.29 -19.21
C TRP A 44 -0.43 -19.33 -20.45
N SER A 45 0.58 -18.46 -20.53
CA SER A 45 1.57 -18.46 -21.62
C SER A 45 2.73 -19.44 -21.43
N GLY A 46 2.84 -20.07 -20.25
CA GLY A 46 3.88 -21.05 -19.92
C GLY A 46 5.22 -20.44 -19.45
N ASP A 47 5.23 -19.16 -19.07
CA ASP A 47 6.44 -18.44 -18.63
C ASP A 47 6.61 -18.53 -17.10
N ALA A 48 7.02 -19.72 -16.64
CA ALA A 48 7.12 -20.05 -15.22
C ALA A 48 8.13 -19.23 -14.39
N PRO A 49 9.31 -18.83 -14.93
CA PRO A 49 10.26 -17.99 -14.21
C PRO A 49 9.71 -16.58 -13.94
N GLU A 50 9.00 -16.00 -14.92
CA GLU A 50 8.39 -14.68 -14.80
C GLU A 50 7.24 -14.68 -13.78
N ALA A 51 6.39 -15.71 -13.82
CA ALA A 51 5.32 -15.89 -12.82
C ALA A 51 5.87 -16.01 -11.39
N SER A 52 7.02 -16.69 -11.22
CA SER A 52 7.66 -16.86 -9.90
C SER A 52 8.19 -15.54 -9.34
N ALA A 53 8.88 -14.73 -10.17
CA ALA A 53 9.35 -13.41 -9.77
C ALA A 53 8.19 -12.46 -9.43
N MET A 54 7.09 -12.53 -10.18
CA MET A 54 5.89 -11.71 -9.91
C MET A 54 5.18 -12.12 -8.60
N LEU A 55 5.26 -13.38 -8.18
CA LEU A 55 4.72 -13.83 -6.89
C LEU A 55 5.48 -13.20 -5.71
N GLU A 56 6.80 -13.11 -5.78
CA GLU A 56 7.63 -12.44 -4.76
C GLU A 56 7.25 -10.96 -4.65
N VAL A 57 7.13 -10.28 -5.80
CA VAL A 57 6.70 -8.87 -5.85
C VAL A 57 5.30 -8.70 -5.25
N LYS A 58 4.36 -9.61 -5.54
CA LYS A 58 3.02 -9.60 -4.94
C LYS A 58 3.09 -9.70 -3.41
N GLU A 59 3.89 -10.61 -2.87
CA GLU A 59 4.06 -10.79 -1.42
C GLU A 59 4.61 -9.52 -0.74
N GLU A 60 5.57 -8.83 -1.36
CA GLU A 60 6.10 -7.57 -0.84
C GLU A 60 5.01 -6.49 -0.73
N TYR A 61 4.16 -6.35 -1.76
CA TYR A 61 3.04 -5.41 -1.72
C TYR A 61 1.97 -5.79 -0.68
N GLU A 62 1.67 -7.08 -0.50
CA GLU A 62 0.77 -7.56 0.55
C GLU A 62 1.34 -7.28 1.96
N ASN A 63 2.65 -7.41 2.14
CA ASN A 63 3.32 -7.08 3.39
C ASN A 63 3.32 -5.57 3.67
N LEU A 64 3.48 -4.73 2.63
CA LEU A 64 3.34 -3.28 2.76
C LEU A 64 1.91 -2.89 3.14
N LEU A 65 0.90 -3.51 2.52
CA LEU A 65 -0.50 -3.27 2.85
C LEU A 65 -0.78 -3.58 4.33
N LYS A 66 -0.35 -4.74 4.82
CA LYS A 66 -0.50 -5.14 6.24
C LYS A 66 0.16 -4.15 7.20
N ARG A 67 1.35 -3.62 6.85
CA ARG A 67 2.04 -2.61 7.69
C ARG A 67 1.23 -1.32 7.77
N ILE A 68 0.71 -0.85 6.64
CA ILE A 68 -0.10 0.37 6.60
C ILE A 68 -1.42 0.17 7.34
N GLU A 69 -2.10 -0.96 7.15
CA GLU A 69 -3.33 -1.27 7.89
C GLU A 69 -3.10 -1.29 9.41
N GLY A 70 -1.94 -1.79 9.85
CA GLY A 70 -1.53 -1.82 11.26
C GLY A 70 -1.00 -0.50 11.87
N TRP A 71 -0.82 0.57 11.08
CA TRP A 71 -0.46 1.92 11.56
C TRP A 71 -1.67 2.68 12.12
#